data_AF-A0A932ZZB3-F1
#
_entry.id   AF-A0A932ZZB3-F1
#
_cell.length_a   1.000
_cell.length_b   1.000
_cell.length_c   1.000
_cell.angle_alpha   90.00
_cell.angle_beta   90.00
_cell.angle_gamma   90.00
#
_symmetry.space_group_name_H-M   'P 1'
#
loop_
_entity.id
_entity.type
_entity.pdbx_description
1 polymer ?
#
loop_
_entity_poly.entity_id
_entity_poly.type
_entity_poly.pdbx_seq_one_letter_code
_entity_poly.pdbx_strand_id
1 'polypeptide(L)'
;MRTRTLNISLPERLVEALDRRAQAEARSRSEVIRAAALSYLQWWDEWRTLQAYGRRRGRRLGVRPRGLERLIAQARTERPVRR
;
A
#
# COMPACT_ATOMS: atom_id res chain seq x y z
N MET A 1 -26.56 -4.66 -3.36
CA MET A 1 -25.26 -4.46 -4.04
C MET A 1 -25.24 -5.29 -5.31
N ARG A 2 -24.82 -4.74 -6.46
CA ARG A 2 -24.67 -5.54 -7.69
C ARG A 2 -23.31 -6.23 -7.65
N THR A 3 -23.32 -7.56 -7.52
CA THR A 3 -22.11 -8.39 -7.60
C THR A 3 -21.97 -8.98 -8.98
N ARG A 4 -20.74 -9.04 -9.52
CA ARG A 4 -20.42 -9.72 -10.77
C ARG A 4 -19.41 -10.82 -10.48
N THR A 5 -19.68 -12.03 -10.97
CA THR A 5 -18.76 -13.16 -10.85
C THR A 5 -17.55 -12.92 -11.75
N LEU A 6 -16.36 -13.18 -11.20
CA LEU A 6 -15.09 -13.13 -11.88
C LEU A 6 -14.46 -14.52 -11.83
N ASN A 7 -14.03 -15.03 -12.99
CA ASN A 7 -13.24 -16.25 -13.07
C ASN A 7 -11.78 -15.87 -13.38
N ILE A 8 -10.85 -16.35 -12.58
CA ILE A 8 -9.41 -16.08 -12.70
C ILE A 8 -8.61 -17.35 -12.41
N SER A 9 -7.54 -17.53 -13.16
CA SER A 9 -6.53 -18.55 -12.88
C SER A 9 -5.46 -17.98 -11.97
N LEU A 10 -5.11 -18.70 -10.90
CA LEU A 10 -4.06 -18.33 -9.96
C LEU A 10 -3.04 -19.48 -9.85
N PRO A 11 -1.75 -19.19 -9.59
CA PRO A 11 -0.78 -20.23 -9.30
C PRO A 11 -1.20 -21.06 -8.09
N GLU A 12 -1.01 -22.38 -8.14
CA GLU A 12 -1.43 -23.32 -7.09
C GLU A 12 -0.92 -22.91 -5.70
N ARG A 13 0.38 -22.59 -5.59
CA ARG A 13 1.00 -22.08 -4.35
C ARG A 13 0.27 -20.87 -3.74
N LEU A 14 -0.34 -20.02 -4.57
CA LEU A 14 -1.07 -18.84 -4.10
C LEU A 14 -2.46 -19.25 -3.61
N VAL A 15 -3.12 -20.18 -4.29
CA VAL A 15 -4.42 -20.72 -3.85
C VAL A 15 -4.28 -21.39 -2.48
N GLU A 16 -3.25 -22.20 -2.27
CA GLU A 16 -2.98 -22.81 -0.97
C GLU A 16 -2.73 -21.79 0.14
N ALA A 17 -1.99 -20.71 -0.16
CA ALA A 17 -1.75 -19.65 0.80
C ALA A 17 -3.04 -18.90 1.18
N LEU A 18 -3.92 -18.66 0.20
CA LEU A 18 -5.24 -18.08 0.42
C LEU A 18 -6.12 -19.00 1.28
N ASP A 19 -6.06 -20.31 1.04
CA ASP A 19 -6.82 -21.31 1.82
C ASP A 19 -6.37 -21.36 3.28
N ARG A 20 -5.06 -21.40 3.53
CA ARG A 20 -4.51 -21.32 4.89
C ARG A 20 -4.97 -20.05 5.61
N ARG A 21 -4.99 -18.91 4.90
CA ARG A 21 -5.45 -17.64 5.46
C ARG A 21 -6.94 -17.65 5.77
N ALA A 22 -7.76 -18.17 4.85
CA ALA A 22 -9.21 -18.31 5.05
C ALA A 22 -9.51 -19.18 6.28
N GLN A 23 -8.82 -20.32 6.41
CA GLN A 23 -8.96 -21.21 7.56
C GLN A 23 -8.60 -20.51 8.87
N ALA A 24 -7.47 -19.79 8.90
CA ALA A 24 -7.03 -19.05 10.09
C ALA A 24 -7.98 -17.92 10.50
N GLU A 25 -8.73 -17.35 9.57
CA GLU A 25 -9.73 -16.30 9.83
C GLU A 25 -11.15 -16.85 10.05
N ALA A 26 -11.38 -18.16 9.93
CA ALA A 26 -12.72 -18.76 9.83
C ALA A 26 -13.60 -18.10 8.74
N ARG A 27 -13.02 -17.85 7.57
CA ARG A 27 -13.67 -17.18 6.42
C ARG A 27 -13.57 -18.02 5.16
N SER A 28 -14.40 -17.71 4.16
CA SER A 28 -14.27 -18.31 2.83
C SER A 28 -13.10 -17.72 2.02
N ARG A 29 -12.56 -18.51 1.09
CA ARG A 29 -11.53 -18.08 0.13
C ARG A 29 -11.94 -16.79 -0.61
N SER A 30 -13.19 -16.72 -1.06
CA SER A 30 -13.70 -15.55 -1.79
C SER A 30 -13.75 -14.29 -0.93
N GLU A 31 -13.99 -14.41 0.38
CA GLU A 31 -13.94 -13.25 1.28
C GLU A 31 -12.52 -12.73 1.48
N VAL A 32 -11.54 -13.62 1.62
CA VAL A 32 -10.12 -13.26 1.70
C VAL A 32 -9.68 -12.56 0.42
N ILE A 33 -10.02 -13.10 -0.75
CA ILE A 33 -9.69 -12.49 -2.05
C ILE A 33 -10.34 -11.11 -2.19
N ARG A 34 -11.62 -10.97 -1.83
CA ARG A 34 -12.32 -9.68 -1.87
C ARG A 34 -11.67 -8.66 -0.94
N ALA A 35 -11.32 -9.05 0.28
CA ALA A 35 -10.64 -8.18 1.23
C ALA A 35 -9.27 -7.74 0.70
N ALA A 36 -8.47 -8.67 0.18
CA ALA A 36 -7.16 -8.38 -0.39
C ALA A 36 -7.26 -7.39 -1.59
N ALA A 37 -8.23 -7.59 -2.48
CA ALA A 37 -8.47 -6.69 -3.60
C ALA A 37 -8.84 -5.28 -3.14
N LEU A 38 -9.73 -5.15 -2.14
CA LEU A 38 -10.10 -3.86 -1.56
C LEU A 38 -8.90 -3.17 -0.92
N SER A 39 -8.13 -3.88 -0.09
CA SER A 39 -6.94 -3.33 0.56
C SER A 39 -5.89 -2.88 -0.46
N TYR A 40 -5.70 -3.62 -1.55
CA TYR A 40 -4.77 -3.23 -2.62
C TYR A 40 -5.18 -1.91 -3.29
N LEU A 41 -6.47 -1.75 -3.60
CA LEU A 41 -6.99 -0.53 -4.21
C LEU A 41 -6.88 0.67 -3.26
N GLN A 42 -7.27 0.47 -1.99
CA GLN A 42 -7.17 1.50 -0.95
C GLN A 42 -5.73 1.95 -0.73
N TRP A 43 -4.78 1.01 -0.65
CA TRP A 43 -3.36 1.32 -0.52
C TRP A 43 -2.86 2.22 -1.66
N TRP A 44 -3.27 1.94 -2.89
CA TRP A 44 -2.93 2.78 -4.05
C TRP A 44 -3.55 4.19 -3.97
N ASP A 45 -4.80 4.31 -3.51
CA ASP A 45 -5.46 5.60 -3.32
C ASP A 45 -4.74 6.46 -2.26
N GLU A 46 -4.41 5.85 -1.12
CA GLU A 46 -3.66 6.49 -0.05
C GLU A 46 -2.27 6.92 -0.53
N TRP A 47 -1.57 6.05 -1.27
CA TRP A 47 -0.25 6.36 -1.82
C TRP A 47 -0.30 7.54 -2.79
N ARG A 48 -1.30 7.60 -3.67
CA ARG A 48 -1.50 8.74 -4.57
C ARG A 48 -1.75 10.03 -3.80
N THR A 49 -2.53 9.97 -2.72
CA THR A 49 -2.82 11.11 -1.85
C THR A 49 -1.54 11.62 -1.17
N LEU A 50 -0.73 10.72 -0.60
CA LEU A 50 0.56 11.05 0.00
C LEU A 50 1.51 11.70 -1.01
N GLN A 51 1.60 11.15 -2.22
CA GLN A 51 2.41 11.75 -3.27
C GLN A 51 1.91 13.14 -3.69
N ALA A 52 0.59 13.34 -3.80
CA ALA A 52 0.02 14.63 -4.12
C ALA A 52 0.32 15.68 -3.04
N TYR A 53 0.19 15.29 -1.77
CA TYR A 53 0.63 16.10 -0.64
C TYR A 53 2.13 16.45 -0.73
N GLY A 54 2.99 15.45 -0.94
CA GLY A 54 4.44 15.65 -1.06
C GLY A 54 4.82 16.59 -2.20
N ARG A 55 4.21 16.44 -3.38
CA ARG A 55 4.41 17.35 -4.52
C ARG A 55 4.02 18.79 -4.19
N ARG A 56 2.87 19.00 -3.55
CA ARG A 56 2.42 20.34 -3.12
C ARG A 56 3.39 20.96 -2.12
N ARG A 57 3.81 20.20 -1.11
CA ARG A 57 4.75 20.68 -0.08
C ARG A 57 6.13 20.98 -0.65
N GLY A 58 6.65 20.11 -1.51
CA GLY A 58 7.94 20.29 -2.18
C GLY A 58 7.98 21.55 -3.04
N ARG A 59 6.92 21.80 -3.82
CA ARG A 59 6.77 23.06 -4.59
C ARG A 59 6.78 24.29 -3.68
N ARG A 60 6.01 24.28 -2.59
CA ARG A 60 5.93 25.40 -1.63
C ARG A 60 7.28 25.68 -0.95
N LEU A 61 8.07 24.65 -0.69
CA LEU A 61 9.39 24.77 -0.05
C LEU A 61 10.54 24.94 -1.06
N GLY A 62 10.26 25.02 -2.36
CA GLY A 62 11.29 25.14 -3.40
C GLY A 62 12.23 23.94 -3.50
N VAL A 63 11.80 22.76 -3.01
CA VAL A 63 12.63 21.55 -3.01
C VAL A 63 12.84 21.08 -4.45
N ARG A 64 14.11 21.04 -4.86
CA ARG A 64 14.53 20.53 -6.17
C ARG A 64 15.14 19.13 -6.03
N PRO A 65 15.03 18.26 -7.05
CA PRO A 65 15.58 16.91 -7.01
C PRO A 65 17.06 16.88 -6.61
N ARG A 66 17.89 17.80 -7.14
CA ARG A 66 19.33 17.89 -6.84
C ARG A 66 19.64 18.16 -5.36
N GLY A 67 18.72 18.73 -4.59
CA GLY A 67 18.90 19.03 -3.16
C GLY A 67 18.21 18.05 -2.22
N LEU A 68 17.48 17.06 -2.76
CA LEU A 68 16.63 16.16 -1.99
C LEU A 68 17.44 15.27 -1.04
N GLU A 69 18.54 14.68 -1.51
CA GLU A 69 19.36 13.78 -0.70
C GLU A 69 19.96 14.49 0.52
N ARG A 70 20.42 15.73 0.34
CA ARG A 70 20.94 16.55 1.44
C ARG A 70 19.85 16.84 2.48
N LEU A 71 18.63 17.17 2.05
CA LEU A 71 17.50 17.39 2.95
C LEU A 71 17.10 16.12 3.72
N ILE A 72 17.16 14.95 3.06
CA ILE A 72 16.90 13.65 3.71
C ILE A 72 17.98 13.36 4.76
N ALA A 73 19.26 13.60 4.44
CA ALA A 73 20.36 13.41 5.38
C ALA A 73 20.21 14.32 6.61
N GLN A 74 19.92 15.60 6.41
CA GLN A 74 19.67 16.57 7.49
C GLN A 74 18.49 16.14 8.38
N ALA A 75 17.36 15.74 7.79
CA ALA A 75 16.20 15.29 8.55
C ALA A 75 16.46 14.02 9.36
N ARG A 76 17.35 13.13 8.88
CA ARG A 76 17.75 11.91 9.61
C ARG A 76 18.70 12.20 10.77
N THR A 77 19.57 13.22 10.65
CA THR A 77 20.45 13.65 11.74
C THR A 77 19.73 14.44 12.81
N GLU A 78 18.72 15.24 12.43
CA GLU A 78 17.94 16.08 13.35
C GLU A 78 16.90 15.30 14.16
N ARG A 79 16.53 14.09 13.72
CA ARG A 79 15.61 13.22 14.44
C ARG A 79 16.44 12.20 15.23
N PRO A 80 16.82 12.46 16.50
CA PRO A 80 17.41 11.41 17.31
C PRO A 80 16.37 10.29 17.38
N VAL A 81 16.82 9.08 17.03
CA VAL A 81 16.07 7.83 17.11
C VAL A 81 15.34 7.84 18.46
N ARG A 82 14.03 8.08 18.46
CA ARG A 82 13.20 7.81 19.64
C ARG A 82 13.24 6.30 19.80
N ARG A 83 14.12 5.84 20.70
CA ARG A 83 14.14 4.47 21.22
C ARG A 83 12.84 4.18 21.94
#